data_AF-B0EI05-F1
#
_entry.id   AF-B0EI05-F1
#
_cell.length_a   1.000
_cell.length_b   1.000
_cell.length_c   1.000
_cell.angle_alpha   90.00
_cell.angle_beta   90.00
_cell.angle_gamma   90.00
#
_symmetry.space_group_name_H-M   'P 1'
#
loop_
_entity.id
_entity.type
_entity.pdbx_description
1 polymer ?
#
loop_
_entity_poly.entity_id
_entity_poly.type
_entity_poly.pdbx_seq_one_letter_code
_entity_poly.pdbx_strand_id
1 'polypeptide(L)'
;MSQDYQPMLISMSEITPSLHLFLLNNNNDAHAIDSFIDQIITVKYIPLPVVTVGALNHCYKIIFAFWKELNKAISFGYSSQSTIIIMSHISNCVSYEAIKSVSSLISKNKSSILLPTFLMYKALCLDTFASLTQLLEKIREQKTIIQTIPLTFTVIYGVLLTSLSYALPSLKESIHSNIIDRVDDISCGTPPYGETSPMLDADKKISGSSMYISDEVHLKEIHYMPFRSRGEFVASVLRGSILFVSKTKCESLEYSDDFQDFINEFIKWRILSWKSHEWRNIIYIMCEDAMIKKMPKEFNKVLKIYAHSTNLYNIEKVIFLSDYIKRCLTLLIDLHPNFIIDEYLDIESLLTIIKIFITTDNAEALTNLLVSLIELLPYLNGNSRKRIIFDLLLEQYFRYFFMHWCDSVQFAFQTILLYRITLARFSKLDSLHPKELQLYSSRCRVNYNSLSFDCNVVKRLNERIELLKDILKHLELNDKNFILLKRSMLIFNKRRKEYELNSKKYIGGALPKISFFRPESLE
;
A
#
# COMPACT_ATOMS: atom_id res chain seq x y z
N MET A 1 30.10 11.78 5.63
CA MET A 1 28.71 11.30 5.75
C MET A 1 28.21 11.76 7.10
N SER A 2 27.17 12.60 7.15
CA SER A 2 26.64 13.15 8.40
C SER A 2 26.14 12.02 9.31
N GLN A 3 26.42 12.13 10.60
CA GLN A 3 26.02 11.14 11.62
C GLN A 3 24.55 11.35 12.00
N ASP A 4 23.64 11.20 11.03
CA ASP A 4 22.22 11.58 11.18
C ASP A 4 21.48 10.73 12.23
N TYR A 5 22.07 9.63 12.70
CA TYR A 5 21.51 8.76 13.74
C TYR A 5 21.84 9.20 15.19
N GLN A 6 22.76 10.15 15.39
CA GLN A 6 23.14 10.61 16.74
C GLN A 6 21.97 11.22 17.53
N PRO A 7 21.11 12.08 16.94
CA PRO A 7 19.94 12.60 17.65
C PRO A 7 19.03 11.50 18.21
N MET A 8 18.83 10.41 17.45
CA MET A 8 18.04 9.26 17.90
C MET A 8 18.64 8.61 19.15
N LEU A 9 19.96 8.35 19.14
CA LEU A 9 20.65 7.72 20.26
C LEU A 9 20.70 8.62 21.50
N ILE A 10 20.88 9.94 21.30
CA ILE A 10 20.84 10.92 22.39
C ILE A 10 19.46 10.91 23.05
N SER A 11 18.38 11.03 22.27
CA SER A 11 17.02 10.99 22.81
C SER A 11 16.74 9.69 23.56
N MET A 12 17.11 8.53 23.00
CA MET A 12 16.96 7.24 23.69
C MET A 12 17.75 7.20 25.01
N SER A 13 19.00 7.68 25.01
CA SER A 13 19.87 7.68 26.19
C SER A 13 19.37 8.64 27.29
N GLU A 14 18.77 9.77 26.92
CA GLU A 14 18.23 10.74 27.87
C GLU A 14 16.89 10.27 28.46
N ILE A 15 16.05 9.64 27.64
CA ILE A 15 14.72 9.17 28.07
C ILE A 15 14.82 7.92 28.95
N THR A 16 15.75 7.00 28.66
CA THR A 16 15.80 5.68 29.30
C THR A 16 15.88 5.73 30.84
N PRO A 17 16.77 6.52 31.48
CA PRO A 17 16.86 6.59 32.94
C PRO A 17 15.59 7.17 33.57
N SER A 18 15.01 8.21 32.95
CA SER A 18 13.78 8.85 33.39
C SER A 18 12.59 7.90 33.30
N LEU A 19 12.48 7.15 32.19
CA LEU A 19 11.47 6.12 32.00
C LEU A 19 11.64 5.00 33.04
N HIS A 20 12.87 4.55 33.28
CA HIS A 20 13.14 3.51 34.26
C HIS A 20 12.68 3.91 35.68
N LEU A 21 13.07 5.11 36.13
CA LEU A 21 12.68 5.65 37.43
C LEU A 21 11.16 5.84 37.51
N PHE A 22 10.55 6.32 36.43
CA PHE A 22 9.12 6.49 36.33
C PHE A 22 8.37 5.16 36.48
N LEU A 23 8.80 4.11 35.79
CA LEU A 23 8.20 2.78 35.87
C LEU A 23 8.35 2.15 37.27
N LEU A 24 9.47 2.39 37.96
CA LEU A 24 9.69 1.92 39.33
C LEU A 24 8.72 2.60 40.33
N ASN A 25 8.44 3.88 40.17
CA ASN A 25 7.66 4.66 41.14
C ASN A 25 6.14 4.48 41.00
N ASN A 26 5.65 4.05 39.84
CA ASN A 26 4.22 4.03 39.53
C ASN A 26 3.55 2.63 39.64
N ASN A 27 4.17 1.68 40.33
CA ASN A 27 3.55 0.43 40.82
C ASN A 27 2.59 -0.29 39.85
N ASN A 28 3.03 -0.58 38.62
CA ASN A 28 2.28 -1.33 37.61
C ASN A 28 0.99 -0.66 37.08
N ASP A 29 0.82 0.66 37.24
CA ASP A 29 -0.29 1.37 36.60
C ASP A 29 -0.01 1.63 35.11
N ALA A 30 -0.85 1.07 34.23
CA ALA A 30 -0.75 1.26 32.78
C ALA A 30 -1.04 2.71 32.34
N HIS A 31 -1.87 3.44 33.09
CA HIS A 31 -2.21 4.84 32.80
C HIS A 31 -1.16 5.83 33.26
N ALA A 32 -0.29 5.45 34.20
CA ALA A 32 0.82 6.32 34.60
C ALA A 32 1.70 6.67 33.38
N ILE A 33 1.89 5.72 32.46
CA ILE A 33 2.68 5.91 31.24
C ILE A 33 2.12 7.03 30.35
N ASP A 34 0.81 7.29 30.40
CA ASP A 34 0.15 8.34 29.59
C ASP A 34 0.82 9.70 29.79
N SER A 35 1.27 9.99 31.02
CA SER A 35 1.97 11.24 31.36
C SER A 35 3.40 11.34 30.83
N PHE A 36 3.97 10.23 30.34
CA PHE A 36 5.35 10.14 29.86
C PHE A 36 5.44 9.95 28.33
N ILE A 37 4.32 9.66 27.66
CA ILE A 37 4.27 9.35 26.22
C ILE A 37 4.83 10.47 25.35
N ASP A 38 4.58 11.73 25.69
CA ASP A 38 5.05 12.87 24.88
C ASP A 38 6.57 12.86 24.71
N GLN A 39 7.32 12.41 25.72
CA GLN A 39 8.76 12.25 25.63
C GLN A 39 9.15 11.10 24.70
N ILE A 40 8.45 9.96 24.81
CA ILE A 40 8.71 8.78 23.97
C ILE A 40 8.47 9.08 22.49
N ILE A 41 7.39 9.80 22.15
CA ILE A 41 7.02 10.16 20.77
C ILE A 41 8.15 10.95 20.06
N THR A 42 8.96 11.70 20.81
CA THR A 42 10.05 12.50 20.23
C THR A 42 11.15 11.67 19.57
N VAL A 43 11.26 10.37 19.91
CA VAL A 43 12.30 9.48 19.37
C VAL A 43 12.02 9.19 17.90
N LYS A 44 12.85 9.78 17.02
CA LYS A 44 12.80 9.55 15.56
C LYS A 44 13.79 8.46 15.15
N TYR A 45 13.27 7.38 14.57
CA TYR A 45 14.06 6.24 14.12
C TYR A 45 14.77 6.55 12.81
N ILE A 46 16.09 6.42 12.81
CA ILE A 46 16.94 6.62 11.64
C ILE A 46 17.77 5.35 11.42
N PRO A 47 17.84 4.82 10.19
CA PRO A 47 18.66 3.63 9.90
C PRO A 47 20.12 3.85 10.31
N LEU A 48 20.68 2.90 11.06
CA LEU A 48 22.09 2.94 11.41
C LEU A 48 22.94 2.66 10.15
N PRO A 49 23.91 3.53 9.79
CA PRO A 49 24.82 3.23 8.70
C PRO A 49 25.66 2.00 9.02
N VAL A 50 26.22 1.36 8.00
CA VAL A 50 27.23 0.30 8.17
C VAL A 50 28.49 0.93 8.77
N VAL A 51 28.59 0.90 10.09
CA VAL A 51 29.71 1.44 10.88
C VAL A 51 30.65 0.32 11.34
N THR A 52 31.78 0.67 11.94
CA THR A 52 32.71 -0.30 12.54
C THR A 52 32.00 -1.15 13.60
N VAL A 53 32.50 -2.36 13.83
CA VAL A 53 31.94 -3.32 14.81
C VAL A 53 31.79 -2.69 16.21
N GLY A 54 32.76 -1.88 16.64
CA GLY A 54 32.71 -1.18 17.92
C GLY A 54 31.60 -0.12 18.01
N ALA A 55 31.39 0.65 16.94
CA ALA A 55 30.34 1.65 16.87
C ALA A 55 28.94 0.99 16.86
N LEU A 56 28.75 -0.12 16.14
CA LEU A 56 27.51 -0.90 16.16
C LEU A 56 27.18 -1.39 17.58
N ASN A 57 28.15 -1.96 18.28
CA ASN A 57 27.95 -2.47 19.64
C ASN A 57 27.52 -1.34 20.61
N HIS A 58 28.14 -0.16 20.51
CA HIS A 58 27.75 0.99 21.33
C HIS A 58 26.32 1.46 21.04
N CYS A 59 25.94 1.59 19.76
CA CYS A 59 24.58 1.98 19.37
C CYS A 59 23.54 0.99 19.91
N TYR A 60 23.80 -0.31 19.78
CA TYR A 60 22.87 -1.34 20.24
C TYR A 60 22.71 -1.39 21.75
N LYS A 61 23.75 -1.07 22.54
CA LYS A 61 23.59 -0.97 24.00
C LYS A 61 22.55 0.07 24.39
N ILE A 62 22.54 1.22 23.72
CA ILE A 62 21.56 2.30 23.97
C ILE A 62 20.17 1.85 23.54
N ILE A 63 20.03 1.31 22.33
CA ILE A 63 18.75 0.82 21.79
C ILE A 63 18.17 -0.30 22.68
N PHE A 64 18.99 -1.25 23.12
CA PHE A 64 18.57 -2.36 23.97
C PHE A 64 18.15 -1.90 25.37
N ALA A 65 18.86 -0.93 25.95
CA ALA A 65 18.45 -0.34 27.23
C ALA A 65 17.07 0.33 27.12
N PHE A 66 16.86 1.13 26.07
CA PHE A 66 15.58 1.78 25.81
C PHE A 66 14.46 0.75 25.57
N TRP A 67 14.70 -0.24 24.69
CA TRP A 67 13.73 -1.29 24.38
C TRP A 67 13.35 -2.12 25.61
N LYS A 68 14.30 -2.45 26.48
CA LYS A 68 14.01 -3.16 27.73
C LYS A 68 13.01 -2.41 28.61
N GLU A 69 13.13 -1.09 28.72
CA GLU A 69 12.17 -0.29 29.50
C GLU A 69 10.80 -0.20 28.80
N LEU A 70 10.75 -0.21 27.46
CA LEU A 70 9.49 -0.32 26.72
C LEU A 70 8.78 -1.67 26.95
N ASN A 71 9.50 -2.78 27.01
CA ASN A 71 8.92 -4.10 27.33
C ASN A 71 8.27 -4.08 28.72
N LYS A 72 8.97 -3.53 29.72
CA LYS A 72 8.43 -3.35 31.07
C LYS A 72 7.17 -2.48 31.06
N ALA A 73 7.18 -1.37 30.33
CA ALA A 73 6.03 -0.48 30.23
C ALA A 73 4.78 -1.21 29.68
N ILE A 74 4.94 -2.04 28.65
CA ILE A 74 3.85 -2.87 28.12
C ILE A 74 3.36 -3.90 29.14
N SER A 75 4.25 -4.49 29.92
CA SER A 75 3.90 -5.50 30.91
C SER A 75 2.96 -4.98 32.01
N PHE A 76 2.89 -3.66 32.22
CA PHE A 76 2.04 -3.04 33.25
C PHE A 76 0.56 -3.12 32.92
N GLY A 77 0.19 -3.09 31.64
CA GLY A 77 -1.18 -3.31 31.19
C GLY A 77 -1.54 -2.44 30.00
N TYR A 78 -2.85 -2.32 29.76
CA TYR A 78 -3.36 -1.63 28.60
C TYR A 78 -3.79 -0.21 28.91
N SER A 79 -3.22 0.75 28.19
CA SER A 79 -3.76 2.10 28.02
C SER A 79 -3.90 2.38 26.53
N SER A 80 -5.04 2.95 26.13
CA SER A 80 -5.44 3.11 24.74
C SER A 80 -4.37 3.77 23.86
N GLN A 81 -3.83 4.91 24.31
CA GLN A 81 -2.84 5.65 23.52
C GLN A 81 -1.42 5.15 23.78
N SER A 82 -1.07 4.95 25.05
CA SER A 82 0.29 4.60 25.45
C SER A 82 0.75 3.24 24.94
N THR A 83 -0.10 2.22 25.05
CA THR A 83 0.25 0.87 24.62
C THR A 83 0.51 0.84 23.11
N ILE A 84 -0.31 1.53 22.30
CA ILE A 84 -0.14 1.62 20.85
C ILE A 84 1.21 2.25 20.49
N ILE A 85 1.56 3.36 21.16
CA ILE A 85 2.81 4.08 20.90
C ILE A 85 3.99 3.20 21.30
N ILE A 86 3.98 2.62 22.50
CA ILE A 86 5.07 1.76 22.94
C ILE A 86 5.25 0.55 22.01
N MET A 87 4.16 -0.11 21.60
CA MET A 87 4.23 -1.21 20.64
C MET A 87 4.82 -0.78 19.29
N SER A 88 4.50 0.44 18.82
CA SER A 88 5.10 1.01 17.61
C SER A 88 6.62 1.20 17.77
N HIS A 89 7.06 1.77 18.89
CA HIS A 89 8.48 1.94 19.19
C HIS A 89 9.21 0.60 19.31
N ILE A 90 8.61 -0.40 19.96
CA ILE A 90 9.15 -1.77 20.02
C ILE A 90 9.22 -2.39 18.62
N SER A 91 8.17 -2.25 17.80
CA SER A 91 8.20 -2.76 16.43
C SER A 91 9.36 -2.18 15.62
N ASN A 92 9.67 -0.89 15.80
CA ASN A 92 10.83 -0.27 15.18
C ASN A 92 12.15 -0.82 15.75
N CYS A 93 12.23 -1.07 17.06
CA CYS A 93 13.40 -1.69 17.70
C CYS A 93 13.66 -3.12 17.19
N VAL A 94 12.63 -3.94 17.06
CA VAL A 94 12.76 -5.32 16.54
C VAL A 94 13.20 -5.31 15.08
N SER A 95 12.70 -4.36 14.29
CA SER A 95 12.89 -4.31 12.83
C SER A 95 14.14 -3.57 12.33
N TYR A 96 15.03 -3.11 13.22
CA TYR A 96 16.22 -2.35 12.84
C TYR A 96 17.11 -3.08 11.83
N GLU A 97 17.22 -2.54 10.62
CA GLU A 97 17.91 -3.18 9.50
C GLU A 97 19.38 -3.54 9.78
N ALA A 98 20.11 -2.73 10.56
CA ALA A 98 21.50 -3.02 10.89
C ALA A 98 21.70 -4.34 11.66
N ILE A 99 20.66 -4.87 12.33
CA ILE A 99 20.78 -6.16 13.04
C ILE A 99 20.83 -7.30 12.03
N LYS A 100 20.21 -7.12 10.84
CA LYS A 100 20.35 -8.06 9.71
C LYS A 100 21.79 -8.10 9.23
N SER A 101 22.49 -6.96 9.20
CA SER A 101 23.91 -6.89 8.87
C SER A 101 24.78 -7.58 9.92
N VAL A 102 24.51 -7.35 11.21
CA VAL A 102 25.16 -8.07 12.32
C VAL A 102 24.95 -9.58 12.18
N SER A 103 23.72 -10.00 11.92
CA SER A 103 23.36 -11.42 11.76
C SER A 103 24.03 -12.03 10.52
N SER A 104 24.11 -11.29 9.42
CA SER A 104 24.84 -11.70 8.20
C SER A 104 26.34 -11.86 8.44
N LEU A 105 26.94 -11.01 9.27
CA LEU A 105 28.36 -11.13 9.64
C LEU A 105 28.62 -12.33 10.56
N ILE A 106 27.71 -12.59 11.51
CA ILE A 106 27.77 -13.78 12.36
C ILE A 106 27.57 -15.03 11.51
N SER A 107 26.58 -15.03 10.62
CA SER A 107 26.31 -16.15 9.74
C SER A 107 27.48 -16.40 8.79
N LYS A 108 28.17 -15.40 8.25
CA LYS A 108 29.32 -15.64 7.36
C LYS A 108 30.60 -16.00 8.10
N ASN A 109 30.95 -15.27 9.16
CA ASN A 109 32.31 -15.25 9.71
C ASN A 109 32.43 -15.69 11.17
N LYS A 110 31.35 -16.12 11.85
CA LYS A 110 31.32 -16.43 13.30
C LYS A 110 32.02 -15.34 14.14
N SER A 111 31.68 -14.07 13.92
CA SER A 111 32.27 -12.95 14.67
C SER A 111 31.95 -13.06 16.16
N SER A 112 32.94 -13.43 16.97
CA SER A 112 32.81 -13.54 18.44
C SER A 112 32.50 -12.19 19.11
N ILE A 113 32.92 -11.08 18.48
CA ILE A 113 32.71 -9.72 19.00
C ILE A 113 31.23 -9.29 18.91
N LEU A 114 30.53 -9.74 17.86
CA LEU A 114 29.13 -9.39 17.61
C LEU A 114 28.13 -10.40 18.21
N LEU A 115 28.61 -11.58 18.60
CA LEU A 115 27.78 -12.63 19.18
C LEU A 115 26.99 -12.17 20.43
N PRO A 116 27.57 -11.45 21.41
CA PRO A 116 26.83 -10.95 22.56
C PRO A 116 25.70 -9.99 22.17
N THR A 117 25.92 -9.15 21.15
CA THR A 117 24.92 -8.22 20.63
C THR A 117 23.73 -8.98 20.03
N PHE A 118 23.99 -10.05 19.27
CA PHE A 118 22.94 -10.89 18.69
C PHE A 118 22.17 -11.70 19.75
N LEU A 119 22.87 -12.26 20.75
CA LEU A 119 22.23 -12.99 21.85
C LEU A 119 21.34 -12.07 22.70
N MET A 120 21.80 -10.85 22.99
CA MET A 120 20.99 -9.85 23.69
C MET A 120 19.75 -9.45 22.88
N TYR A 121 19.90 -9.29 21.57
CA TYR A 121 18.77 -9.06 20.68
C TYR A 121 17.74 -10.20 20.74
N LYS A 122 18.19 -11.47 20.65
CA LYS A 122 17.30 -12.64 20.75
C LYS A 122 16.61 -12.69 22.12
N ALA A 123 17.32 -12.41 23.21
CA ALA A 123 16.77 -12.34 24.55
C ALA A 123 15.69 -11.25 24.68
N LEU A 124 15.89 -10.08 24.08
CA LEU A 124 14.88 -9.01 24.06
C LEU A 124 13.67 -9.37 23.22
N CYS A 125 13.82 -10.10 22.10
CA CYS A 125 12.68 -10.62 21.35
C CYS A 125 11.83 -11.60 22.19
N LEU A 126 12.47 -12.48 22.96
CA LEU A 126 11.79 -13.39 23.89
C LEU A 126 11.05 -12.62 24.98
N ASP A 127 11.72 -11.63 25.58
CA ASP A 127 11.14 -10.76 26.61
C ASP A 127 9.96 -9.93 26.07
N THR A 128 10.05 -9.43 24.84
CA THR A 128 8.93 -8.76 24.16
C THR A 128 7.75 -9.71 23.98
N PHE A 129 7.98 -10.95 23.52
CA PHE A 129 6.89 -11.90 23.36
C PHE A 129 6.22 -12.22 24.70
N ALA A 130 7.00 -12.43 25.77
CA ALA A 130 6.49 -12.65 27.11
C ALA A 130 5.67 -11.46 27.63
N SER A 131 6.19 -10.24 27.47
CA SER A 131 5.53 -8.98 27.85
C SER A 131 4.20 -8.78 27.11
N LEU A 132 4.16 -9.10 25.81
CA LEU A 132 2.93 -9.07 25.01
C LEU A 132 1.91 -10.11 25.48
N THR A 133 2.37 -11.31 25.84
CA THR A 133 1.49 -12.36 26.37
C THR A 133 0.83 -11.90 27.66
N GLN A 134 1.63 -11.35 28.58
CA GLN A 134 1.14 -10.80 29.84
C GLN A 134 0.17 -9.63 29.63
N LEU A 135 0.46 -8.74 28.68
CA LEU A 135 -0.46 -7.66 28.30
C LEU A 135 -1.82 -8.22 27.87
N LEU A 136 -1.83 -9.23 26.99
CA LEU A 136 -3.08 -9.85 26.53
C LEU A 136 -3.83 -10.57 27.66
N GLU A 137 -3.12 -11.20 28.60
CA GLU A 137 -3.73 -11.79 29.81
C GLU A 137 -4.43 -10.74 30.65
N LYS A 138 -3.78 -9.60 30.91
CA LYS A 138 -4.39 -8.47 31.62
C LYS A 138 -5.60 -7.90 30.90
N ILE A 139 -5.53 -7.73 29.58
CA ILE A 139 -6.67 -7.27 28.77
C ILE A 139 -7.82 -8.29 28.85
N ARG A 140 -7.52 -9.59 28.80
CA ARG A 140 -8.53 -10.66 28.87
C ARG A 140 -9.25 -10.68 30.22
N GLU A 141 -8.51 -10.46 31.31
CA GLU A 141 -9.07 -10.34 32.66
C GLU A 141 -10.00 -9.13 32.78
N GLN A 142 -9.67 -8.03 32.08
CA GLN A 142 -10.44 -6.80 32.04
C GLN A 142 -11.47 -6.82 30.90
N LYS A 143 -12.52 -7.65 31.02
CA LYS A 143 -13.55 -7.90 29.99
C LYS A 143 -14.12 -6.66 29.28
N THR A 144 -14.18 -5.50 29.96
CA THR A 144 -14.64 -4.23 29.39
C THR A 144 -13.70 -3.66 28.31
N ILE A 145 -12.41 -3.99 28.36
CA ILE A 145 -11.39 -3.50 27.42
C ILE A 145 -11.43 -4.27 26.10
N ILE A 146 -11.74 -5.57 26.12
CA ILE A 146 -11.73 -6.43 24.92
C ILE A 146 -12.61 -5.84 23.80
N GLN A 147 -13.77 -5.28 24.16
CA GLN A 147 -14.70 -4.69 23.20
C GLN A 147 -14.25 -3.31 22.69
N THR A 148 -13.32 -2.66 23.38
CA THR A 148 -12.85 -1.31 23.07
C THR A 148 -11.43 -1.27 22.50
N ILE A 149 -10.79 -2.43 22.29
CA ILE A 149 -9.47 -2.52 21.64
C ILE A 149 -9.53 -1.81 20.27
N PRO A 150 -8.74 -0.74 20.07
CA PRO A 150 -8.65 -0.04 18.81
C PRO A 150 -8.05 -0.95 17.75
N LEU A 151 -8.54 -0.82 16.53
CA LEU A 151 -7.99 -1.52 15.36
C LEU A 151 -6.47 -1.38 15.22
N THR A 152 -5.94 -0.18 15.51
CA THR A 152 -4.51 0.12 15.43
C THR A 152 -3.68 -0.81 16.32
N PHE A 153 -4.21 -1.19 17.49
CA PHE A 153 -3.58 -2.19 18.36
C PHE A 153 -3.46 -3.55 17.64
N THR A 154 -4.57 -4.05 17.09
CA THR A 154 -4.62 -5.33 16.36
C THR A 154 -3.63 -5.36 15.20
N VAL A 155 -3.55 -4.28 14.42
CA VAL A 155 -2.63 -4.19 13.29
C VAL A 155 -1.18 -4.16 13.74
N ILE A 156 -0.83 -3.34 14.74
CA ILE A 156 0.55 -3.29 15.25
C ILE A 156 0.93 -4.62 15.90
N TYR A 157 0.00 -5.28 16.58
CA TYR A 157 0.24 -6.59 17.19
C TYR A 157 0.62 -7.65 16.14
N GLY A 158 -0.14 -7.78 15.06
CA GLY A 158 0.20 -8.74 13.99
C GLY A 158 1.51 -8.40 13.27
N VAL A 159 1.81 -7.11 13.08
CA VAL A 159 3.09 -6.64 12.55
C VAL A 159 4.22 -7.04 13.49
N LEU A 160 4.07 -6.83 14.79
CA LEU A 160 5.08 -7.14 15.79
C LEU A 160 5.32 -8.65 15.92
N LEU A 161 4.28 -9.48 15.90
CA LEU A 161 4.42 -10.94 15.81
C LEU A 161 5.26 -11.36 14.61
N THR A 162 5.05 -10.71 13.46
CA THR A 162 5.84 -10.97 12.26
C THR A 162 7.29 -10.50 12.44
N SER A 163 7.53 -9.35 13.05
CA SER A 163 8.88 -8.86 13.35
C SER A 163 9.64 -9.84 14.24
N LEU A 164 8.99 -10.34 15.30
CA LEU A 164 9.58 -11.27 16.25
C LEU A 164 9.90 -12.62 15.60
N SER A 165 9.05 -13.10 14.68
CA SER A 165 9.25 -14.39 14.00
C SER A 165 10.50 -14.44 13.11
N TYR A 166 11.06 -13.30 12.72
CA TYR A 166 12.37 -13.26 12.05
C TYR A 166 13.53 -13.65 12.96
N ALA A 167 13.37 -13.47 14.28
CA ALA A 167 14.38 -13.74 15.30
C ALA A 167 14.09 -15.01 16.12
N LEU A 168 12.82 -15.44 16.15
CA LEU A 168 12.32 -16.58 16.94
C LEU A 168 11.78 -17.67 15.99
N PRO A 169 12.62 -18.64 15.59
CA PRO A 169 12.22 -19.77 14.75
C PRO A 169 10.91 -20.46 15.18
N SER A 170 10.74 -20.75 16.48
CA SER A 170 9.56 -21.49 16.97
C SER A 170 8.25 -20.71 16.78
N LEU A 171 8.31 -19.38 16.92
CA LEU A 171 7.18 -18.48 16.69
C LEU A 171 6.83 -18.43 15.20
N LYS A 172 7.85 -18.44 14.33
CA LYS A 172 7.66 -18.48 12.88
C LYS A 172 6.92 -19.73 12.44
N GLU A 173 7.35 -20.89 12.93
CA GLU A 173 6.69 -22.17 12.69
C GLU A 173 5.24 -22.16 13.20
N SER A 174 5.02 -21.62 14.41
CA SER A 174 3.69 -21.51 15.00
C SER A 174 2.75 -20.59 14.23
N ILE A 175 3.23 -19.44 13.73
CA ILE A 175 2.42 -18.55 12.88
C ILE A 175 2.02 -19.27 11.59
N HIS A 176 2.98 -19.95 10.94
CA HIS A 176 2.77 -20.61 9.67
C HIS A 176 1.78 -21.78 9.77
N SER A 177 1.95 -22.69 10.73
CA SER A 177 1.03 -23.82 10.94
C SER A 177 -0.40 -23.35 11.20
N ASN A 178 -0.59 -22.26 11.95
CA ASN A 178 -1.92 -21.71 12.20
C ASN A 178 -2.56 -21.02 10.97
N ILE A 179 -1.74 -20.58 10.01
CA ILE A 179 -2.22 -20.01 8.76
C ILE A 179 -2.55 -21.13 7.76
N ILE A 180 -1.67 -22.13 7.61
CA ILE A 180 -1.72 -23.16 6.56
C ILE A 180 -2.42 -24.45 7.00
N ASP A 181 -2.12 -25.03 8.17
CA ASP A 181 -2.54 -26.40 8.57
C ASP A 181 -4.03 -26.53 8.98
N ARG A 182 -4.86 -25.53 8.68
CA ARG A 182 -6.33 -25.65 8.76
C ARG A 182 -6.98 -25.39 7.40
N VAL A 183 -6.33 -25.92 6.37
CA VAL A 183 -6.84 -26.12 5.02
C VAL A 183 -6.85 -27.63 4.80
N ASP A 184 -7.87 -28.27 5.38
CA ASP A 184 -8.38 -29.62 5.13
C ASP A 184 -7.35 -30.75 4.87
N ASP A 185 -7.22 -31.68 5.84
CA ASP A 185 -6.73 -33.06 5.69
C ASP A 185 -6.01 -33.38 4.36
N ILE A 186 -4.72 -33.07 4.24
CA ILE A 186 -3.79 -33.77 3.35
C ILE A 186 -2.40 -33.74 3.98
N SER A 187 -1.88 -34.94 4.21
CA SER A 187 -0.48 -35.25 4.42
C SER A 187 0.39 -34.72 3.28
N CYS A 188 1.09 -33.60 3.50
CA CYS A 188 2.27 -33.21 2.72
C CYS A 188 3.23 -32.52 3.68
N GLY A 189 4.48 -33.00 3.71
CA GLY A 189 5.50 -32.49 4.60
C GLY A 189 5.69 -30.97 4.46
N THR A 190 5.90 -30.32 5.59
CA THR A 190 6.32 -28.92 5.69
C THR A 190 7.48 -28.67 4.73
N PRO A 191 7.35 -27.82 3.70
CA PRO A 191 8.48 -27.43 2.88
C PRO A 191 9.46 -26.66 3.78
N PRO A 192 10.78 -26.89 3.69
CA PRO A 192 11.73 -26.03 4.36
C PRO A 192 11.68 -24.67 3.68
N TYR A 193 11.13 -23.67 4.38
CA TYR A 193 11.06 -22.30 3.88
C TYR A 193 12.47 -21.76 3.61
N GLY A 194 12.81 -21.71 2.32
CA GLY A 194 14.11 -21.35 1.78
C GLY A 194 14.25 -19.87 1.46
N GLU A 195 14.02 -19.00 2.43
CA GLU A 195 14.79 -17.76 2.47
C GLU A 195 15.44 -17.66 3.83
N THR A 196 16.77 -17.83 3.80
CA THR A 196 17.59 -17.57 4.94
C THR A 196 17.45 -16.09 5.34
N SER A 197 16.66 -15.84 6.38
CA SER A 197 16.83 -14.60 7.14
C SER A 197 18.25 -14.66 7.69
N PRO A 198 19.08 -13.61 7.53
CA PRO A 198 20.41 -13.57 8.15
C PRO A 198 20.35 -13.89 9.65
N MET A 199 19.22 -13.62 10.30
CA MET A 199 18.95 -13.91 11.70
C MET A 199 18.74 -15.40 11.97
N LEU A 200 17.96 -16.10 11.13
CA LEU A 200 17.76 -17.56 11.24
C LEU A 200 19.06 -18.32 10.92
N ASP A 201 19.85 -17.83 9.96
CA ASP A 201 21.16 -18.40 9.64
C ASP A 201 22.16 -18.20 10.77
N ALA A 202 22.17 -17.01 11.36
CA ALA A 202 22.98 -16.73 12.53
C ALA A 202 22.58 -17.68 13.67
N ASP A 203 21.29 -17.80 13.95
CA ASP A 203 20.73 -18.68 14.99
C ASP A 203 21.14 -20.14 14.79
N LYS A 204 20.93 -20.70 13.59
CA LYS A 204 21.38 -22.05 13.23
C LYS A 204 22.87 -22.25 13.46
N LYS A 205 23.71 -21.28 13.08
CA LYS A 205 25.17 -21.38 13.26
C LYS A 205 25.62 -21.30 14.72
N ILE A 206 24.82 -20.70 15.60
CA ILE A 206 25.14 -20.55 17.03
C ILE A 206 24.40 -21.55 17.92
N SER A 207 23.45 -22.34 17.37
CA SER A 207 22.68 -23.36 18.10
C SER A 207 23.53 -24.37 18.88
N GLY A 208 24.74 -24.68 18.39
CA GLY A 208 25.72 -25.54 19.08
C GLY A 208 26.62 -24.82 20.10
N SER A 209 26.40 -23.52 20.36
CA SER A 209 27.16 -22.74 21.34
C SER A 209 26.66 -22.97 22.76
N SER A 210 27.56 -23.01 23.74
CA SER A 210 27.19 -23.10 25.16
C SER A 210 26.41 -21.87 25.67
N MET A 211 26.42 -20.77 24.92
CA MET A 211 25.68 -19.52 25.22
C MET A 211 24.39 -19.39 24.39
N TYR A 212 23.97 -20.45 23.69
CA TYR A 212 22.75 -20.43 22.90
C TYR A 212 21.51 -20.27 23.80
N ILE A 213 20.57 -19.45 23.34
CA ILE A 213 19.27 -19.27 23.98
C ILE A 213 18.25 -19.98 23.09
N SER A 214 17.69 -21.09 23.56
CA SER A 214 16.59 -21.77 22.86
C SER A 214 15.31 -20.94 22.97
N ASP A 215 14.53 -20.90 21.89
CA ASP A 215 13.20 -20.32 21.87
C ASP A 215 12.13 -21.42 21.83
N GLU A 216 11.33 -21.51 22.89
CA GLU A 216 10.14 -22.37 22.98
C GLU A 216 8.88 -21.48 23.01
N VAL A 217 8.71 -20.72 21.94
CA VAL A 217 7.65 -19.73 21.79
C VAL A 217 6.61 -20.21 20.78
N HIS A 218 5.37 -20.37 21.23
CA HIS A 218 4.24 -20.75 20.38
C HIS A 218 3.01 -19.89 20.66
N LEU A 219 2.23 -19.62 19.61
CA LEU A 219 0.96 -18.93 19.73
C LEU A 219 -0.05 -19.82 20.48
N LYS A 220 -0.63 -19.25 21.53
CA LYS A 220 -1.77 -19.78 22.28
C LYS A 220 -3.07 -19.07 21.90
N GLU A 221 -4.21 -19.57 22.34
CA GLU A 221 -5.54 -18.97 22.09
C GLU A 221 -5.58 -17.46 22.39
N ILE A 222 -4.90 -17.03 23.45
CA ILE A 222 -4.90 -15.63 23.86
C ILE A 222 -4.32 -14.69 22.81
N HIS A 223 -3.39 -15.15 21.98
CA HIS A 223 -2.77 -14.35 20.92
C HIS A 223 -3.74 -14.06 19.77
N TYR A 224 -4.85 -14.79 19.67
CA TYR A 224 -5.89 -14.56 18.68
C TYR A 224 -6.97 -13.59 19.16
N MET A 225 -7.06 -13.34 20.46
CA MET A 225 -8.07 -12.47 21.08
C MET A 225 -8.13 -11.05 20.47
N PRO A 226 -7.00 -10.37 20.13
CA PRO A 226 -7.05 -9.04 19.53
C PRO A 226 -7.71 -8.99 18.15
N PHE A 227 -7.86 -10.15 17.48
CA PHE A 227 -8.41 -10.27 16.14
C PHE A 227 -9.86 -10.73 16.23
N ARG A 228 -10.76 -10.09 15.49
CA ARG A 228 -12.18 -10.45 15.46
C ARG A 228 -12.45 -11.66 14.58
N SER A 229 -11.54 -11.94 13.65
CA SER A 229 -11.62 -13.09 12.76
C SER A 229 -10.24 -13.62 12.38
N ARG A 230 -10.18 -14.86 11.90
CA ARG A 230 -8.97 -15.45 11.31
C ARG A 230 -8.44 -14.61 10.15
N GLY A 231 -9.33 -14.04 9.34
CA GLY A 231 -8.94 -13.19 8.22
C GLY A 231 -8.23 -11.89 8.65
N GLU A 232 -8.61 -11.30 9.80
CA GLU A 232 -7.89 -10.15 10.36
C GLU A 232 -6.47 -10.51 10.85
N PHE A 233 -6.32 -11.70 11.45
CA PHE A 233 -5.01 -12.23 11.83
C PHE A 233 -4.12 -12.43 10.59
N VAL A 234 -4.63 -13.14 9.58
CA VAL A 234 -3.95 -13.38 8.30
C VAL A 234 -3.53 -12.07 7.63
N ALA A 235 -4.43 -11.09 7.52
CA ALA A 235 -4.14 -9.80 6.91
C ALA A 235 -3.08 -8.99 7.70
N SER A 236 -3.12 -9.01 9.03
CA SER A 236 -2.17 -8.26 9.86
C SER A 236 -0.76 -8.86 9.81
N VAL A 237 -0.64 -10.19 9.82
CA VAL A 237 0.65 -10.90 9.71
C VAL A 237 1.21 -10.78 8.29
N LEU A 238 0.37 -10.86 7.27
CA LEU A 238 0.79 -10.69 5.88
C LEU A 238 1.31 -9.28 5.64
N ARG A 239 0.59 -8.27 6.15
CA ARG A 239 1.05 -6.87 6.12
C ARG A 239 2.43 -6.73 6.77
N GLY A 240 2.65 -7.34 7.94
CA GLY A 240 3.95 -7.37 8.59
C GLY A 240 5.02 -7.97 7.68
N SER A 241 4.73 -9.14 7.10
CA SER A 241 5.63 -9.85 6.19
C SER A 241 6.08 -8.96 5.03
N ILE A 242 5.13 -8.31 4.35
CA ILE A 242 5.41 -7.39 3.24
C ILE A 242 6.26 -6.19 3.71
N LEU A 243 5.90 -5.57 4.84
CA LEU A 243 6.58 -4.38 5.34
C LEU A 243 8.03 -4.63 5.75
N PHE A 244 8.39 -5.83 6.20
CA PHE A 244 9.75 -6.13 6.67
C PHE A 244 10.70 -6.73 5.63
N VAL A 245 10.17 -7.11 4.46
CA VAL A 245 10.99 -7.58 3.34
C VAL A 245 11.81 -6.44 2.76
N SER A 246 13.12 -6.67 2.60
CA SER A 246 14.02 -5.72 1.95
C SER A 246 13.67 -5.60 0.47
N LYS A 247 13.78 -4.41 -0.11
CA LYS A 247 13.45 -4.16 -1.53
C LYS A 247 14.16 -5.14 -2.49
N THR A 248 15.39 -5.53 -2.17
CA THR A 248 16.21 -6.46 -2.97
C THR A 248 15.74 -7.92 -2.94
N LYS A 249 14.80 -8.27 -2.05
CA LYS A 249 14.27 -9.62 -1.85
C LYS A 249 12.76 -9.72 -2.12
N CYS A 250 12.14 -8.63 -2.60
CA CYS A 250 10.71 -8.67 -2.91
C CYS A 250 10.43 -9.70 -4.01
N GLU A 251 11.20 -9.69 -5.11
CA GLU A 251 10.98 -10.61 -6.22
C GLU A 251 11.16 -12.08 -5.81
N SER A 252 12.21 -12.40 -5.05
CA SER A 252 12.45 -13.77 -4.60
C SER A 252 11.36 -14.28 -3.66
N LEU A 253 10.83 -13.43 -2.79
CA LEU A 253 9.70 -13.77 -1.94
C LEU A 253 8.40 -13.96 -2.74
N GLU A 254 8.14 -13.11 -3.73
CA GLU A 254 6.96 -13.24 -4.60
C GLU A 254 6.92 -14.60 -5.31
N TYR A 255 8.07 -15.21 -5.63
CA TYR A 255 8.10 -16.54 -6.26
C TYR A 255 8.15 -17.72 -5.27
N SER A 256 8.13 -17.47 -3.96
CA SER A 256 8.16 -18.54 -2.95
C SER A 256 6.77 -19.19 -2.83
N ASP A 257 6.69 -20.51 -2.99
CA ASP A 257 5.43 -21.28 -2.87
C ASP A 257 4.71 -20.99 -1.56
N ASP A 258 5.44 -21.08 -0.45
CA ASP A 258 4.86 -20.84 0.86
C ASP A 258 4.36 -19.39 1.07
N PHE A 259 4.91 -18.41 0.35
CA PHE A 259 4.45 -17.02 0.43
C PHE A 259 3.20 -16.86 -0.42
N GLN A 260 3.18 -17.51 -1.58
CA GLN A 260 2.02 -17.59 -2.44
C GLN A 260 0.84 -18.26 -1.72
N ASP A 261 1.07 -19.32 -0.94
CA ASP A 261 0.04 -19.97 -0.12
C ASP A 261 -0.51 -19.02 0.95
N PHE A 262 0.36 -18.23 1.59
CA PHE A 262 -0.09 -17.21 2.53
C PHE A 262 -0.92 -16.12 1.84
N ILE A 263 -0.50 -15.65 0.66
CA ILE A 263 -1.31 -14.74 -0.16
C ILE A 263 -2.65 -15.37 -0.51
N ASN A 264 -2.68 -16.65 -0.90
CA ASN A 264 -3.91 -17.36 -1.28
C ASN A 264 -4.89 -17.45 -0.11
N GLU A 265 -4.41 -17.73 1.11
CA GLU A 265 -5.23 -17.72 2.32
C GLU A 265 -5.77 -16.31 2.61
N PHE A 266 -4.96 -15.26 2.45
CA PHE A 266 -5.45 -13.88 2.54
C PHE A 266 -6.55 -13.59 1.51
N ILE A 267 -6.36 -13.98 0.24
CA ILE A 267 -7.33 -13.78 -0.83
C ILE A 267 -8.65 -14.51 -0.53
N LYS A 268 -8.60 -15.74 -0.03
CA LYS A 268 -9.77 -16.50 0.42
C LYS A 268 -10.58 -15.72 1.47
N TRP A 269 -9.93 -15.24 2.53
CA TRP A 269 -10.59 -14.45 3.56
C TRP A 269 -11.09 -13.10 3.05
N ARG A 270 -10.34 -12.46 2.16
CA ARG A 270 -10.74 -11.20 1.55
C ARG A 270 -11.98 -11.36 0.67
N ILE A 271 -12.12 -12.45 -0.08
CA ILE A 271 -13.33 -12.76 -0.86
C ILE A 271 -14.56 -12.87 0.07
N LEU A 272 -14.42 -13.59 1.18
CA LEU A 272 -15.50 -13.75 2.16
C LEU A 272 -15.89 -12.41 2.79
N SER A 273 -14.92 -11.62 3.23
CA SER A 273 -15.13 -10.26 3.74
C SER A 273 -15.79 -9.35 2.71
N TRP A 274 -15.34 -9.39 1.45
CA TRP A 274 -15.89 -8.55 0.38
C TRP A 274 -17.36 -8.86 0.08
N LYS A 275 -17.78 -10.12 0.23
CA LYS A 275 -19.17 -10.56 0.05
C LYS A 275 -20.05 -10.30 1.27
N SER A 276 -19.47 -10.08 2.45
CA SER A 276 -20.20 -9.85 3.70
C SER A 276 -20.50 -8.37 3.94
N HIS A 277 -21.02 -8.05 5.13
CA HIS A 277 -21.19 -6.67 5.63
C HIS A 277 -19.87 -6.02 6.07
N GLU A 278 -18.79 -6.81 6.21
CA GLU A 278 -17.46 -6.36 6.63
C GLU A 278 -16.54 -5.99 5.45
N TRP A 279 -17.12 -5.72 4.29
CA TRP A 279 -16.36 -5.45 3.06
C TRP A 279 -15.43 -4.21 3.17
N ARG A 280 -15.75 -3.28 4.08
CA ARG A 280 -14.94 -2.11 4.48
C ARG A 280 -13.90 -2.38 5.56
N ASN A 281 -13.64 -3.63 5.92
CA ASN A 281 -12.70 -3.93 6.99
C ASN A 281 -11.30 -3.37 6.63
N ILE A 282 -10.90 -2.40 7.45
CA ILE A 282 -9.72 -1.55 7.26
C ILE A 282 -8.41 -2.32 7.45
N ILE A 283 -8.39 -3.46 8.16
CA ILE A 283 -7.20 -4.31 8.26
C ILE A 283 -6.80 -4.86 6.89
N TYR A 284 -7.78 -5.32 6.10
CA TYR A 284 -7.52 -5.78 4.73
C TYR A 284 -7.00 -4.64 3.85
N ILE A 285 -7.66 -3.48 3.91
CA ILE A 285 -7.25 -2.28 3.16
C ILE A 285 -5.80 -1.88 3.51
N MET A 286 -5.42 -1.93 4.78
CA MET A 286 -4.05 -1.64 5.22
C MET A 286 -3.01 -2.67 4.73
N CYS A 287 -3.42 -3.93 4.54
CA CYS A 287 -2.59 -4.97 3.93
C CYS A 287 -2.46 -4.76 2.42
N GLU A 288 -3.55 -4.44 1.73
CA GLU A 288 -3.58 -4.10 0.30
C GLU A 288 -2.70 -2.87 0.00
N ASP A 289 -2.76 -1.83 0.84
CA ASP A 289 -1.88 -0.66 0.73
C ASP A 289 -0.39 -1.05 0.86
N ALA A 290 -0.06 -2.07 1.65
CA ALA A 290 1.31 -2.58 1.74
C ALA A 290 1.71 -3.38 0.48
N MET A 291 0.79 -4.16 -0.09
CA MET A 291 1.00 -4.85 -1.38
C MET A 291 1.28 -3.84 -2.48
N ILE A 292 0.48 -2.79 -2.64
CA ILE A 292 0.70 -1.77 -3.69
C ILE A 292 2.08 -1.12 -3.56
N LYS A 293 2.54 -0.86 -2.32
CA LYS A 293 3.82 -0.19 -2.06
C LYS A 293 5.05 -1.03 -2.36
N LYS A 294 4.96 -2.37 -2.25
CA LYS A 294 6.14 -3.25 -2.27
C LYS A 294 6.06 -4.43 -3.22
N MET A 295 4.85 -4.93 -3.47
CA MET A 295 4.53 -6.14 -4.23
C MET A 295 3.27 -5.92 -5.09
N PRO A 296 3.28 -4.93 -6.01
CA PRO A 296 2.09 -4.53 -6.77
C PRO A 296 1.54 -5.66 -7.66
N LYS A 297 2.35 -6.65 -8.04
CA LYS A 297 1.87 -7.81 -8.81
C LYS A 297 0.93 -8.68 -8.00
N GLU A 298 1.15 -8.82 -6.69
CA GLU A 298 0.26 -9.57 -5.79
C GLU A 298 -1.08 -8.88 -5.61
N PHE A 299 -1.11 -7.53 -5.67
CA PHE A 299 -2.35 -6.76 -5.63
C PHE A 299 -3.30 -7.10 -6.80
N ASN A 300 -2.81 -7.65 -7.91
CA ASN A 300 -3.67 -8.11 -9.01
C ASN A 300 -4.65 -9.21 -8.58
N LYS A 301 -4.30 -10.04 -7.59
CA LYS A 301 -5.23 -11.02 -7.05
C LYS A 301 -6.40 -10.34 -6.35
N VAL A 302 -6.17 -9.21 -5.69
CA VAL A 302 -7.21 -8.38 -5.06
C VAL A 302 -8.05 -7.67 -6.12
N LEU A 303 -7.43 -7.11 -7.16
CA LEU A 303 -8.17 -6.54 -8.30
C LEU A 303 -9.14 -7.55 -8.93
N LYS A 304 -8.73 -8.82 -9.05
CA LYS A 304 -9.63 -9.89 -9.53
C LYS A 304 -10.83 -10.09 -8.61
N ILE A 305 -10.68 -9.98 -7.29
CA ILE A 305 -11.82 -10.01 -6.36
C ILE A 305 -12.79 -8.89 -6.69
N TYR A 306 -12.28 -7.66 -6.83
CA TYR A 306 -13.11 -6.49 -7.11
C TYR A 306 -13.80 -6.57 -8.48
N ALA A 307 -13.11 -7.09 -9.49
CA ALA A 307 -13.66 -7.29 -10.83
C ALA A 307 -14.80 -8.32 -10.86
N HIS A 308 -14.69 -9.42 -10.12
CA HIS A 308 -15.62 -10.56 -10.25
C HIS A 308 -16.66 -10.66 -9.12
N SER A 309 -16.42 -10.02 -7.98
CA SER A 309 -17.27 -10.17 -6.78
C SER A 309 -17.97 -8.88 -6.35
N THR A 310 -17.83 -7.78 -7.09
CA THR A 310 -18.53 -6.53 -6.79
C THR A 310 -19.95 -6.56 -7.36
N ASN A 311 -20.93 -6.47 -6.47
CA ASN A 311 -22.33 -6.31 -6.86
C ASN A 311 -22.59 -4.86 -7.32
N LEU A 312 -22.88 -4.68 -8.61
CA LEU A 312 -23.15 -3.38 -9.23
C LEU A 312 -24.38 -2.65 -8.67
N TYR A 313 -25.30 -3.38 -8.02
CA TYR A 313 -26.48 -2.81 -7.37
C TYR A 313 -26.19 -2.29 -5.95
N ASN A 314 -25.05 -2.63 -5.37
CA ASN A 314 -24.60 -2.05 -4.11
C ASN A 314 -23.83 -0.75 -4.41
N ILE A 315 -24.59 0.35 -4.56
CA ILE A 315 -24.06 1.68 -4.91
C ILE A 315 -22.97 2.13 -3.94
N GLU A 316 -23.17 1.92 -2.65
CA GLU A 316 -22.21 2.29 -1.61
C GLU A 316 -20.85 1.59 -1.80
N LYS A 317 -20.88 0.29 -2.14
CA LYS A 317 -19.68 -0.50 -2.43
C LYS A 317 -19.01 -0.05 -3.73
N VAL A 318 -19.79 0.32 -4.74
CA VAL A 318 -19.27 0.85 -6.02
C VAL A 318 -18.59 2.20 -5.82
N ILE A 319 -19.20 3.12 -5.07
CA ILE A 319 -18.60 4.43 -4.75
C ILE A 319 -17.29 4.23 -3.98
N PHE A 320 -17.31 3.42 -2.92
CA PHE A 320 -16.09 3.12 -2.18
C PHE A 320 -15.00 2.52 -3.07
N LEU A 321 -15.35 1.55 -3.92
CA LEU A 321 -14.38 0.93 -4.82
C LEU A 321 -13.80 1.94 -5.80
N SER A 322 -14.60 2.89 -6.30
CA SER A 322 -14.12 3.95 -7.19
C SER A 322 -13.08 4.86 -6.53
N ASP A 323 -13.31 5.26 -5.27
CA ASP A 323 -12.36 6.07 -4.50
C ASP A 323 -11.12 5.26 -4.12
N TYR A 324 -11.31 4.01 -3.70
CA TYR A 324 -10.22 3.13 -3.33
C TYR A 324 -9.29 2.85 -4.52
N ILE A 325 -9.83 2.49 -5.68
CA ILE A 325 -9.03 2.24 -6.89
C ILE A 325 -8.29 3.51 -7.32
N LYS A 326 -8.94 4.68 -7.27
CA LYS A 326 -8.28 5.96 -7.52
C LYS A 326 -7.04 6.12 -6.64
N ARG A 327 -7.21 5.97 -5.32
CA ARG A 327 -6.11 6.08 -4.34
C ARG A 327 -4.99 5.07 -4.62
N CYS A 328 -5.33 3.84 -4.96
CA CYS A 328 -4.36 2.79 -5.29
C CYS A 328 -3.52 3.16 -6.51
N LEU A 329 -4.17 3.67 -7.58
CA LEU A 329 -3.49 4.06 -8.81
C LEU A 329 -2.60 5.28 -8.60
N THR A 330 -3.07 6.31 -7.88
CA THR A 330 -2.25 7.47 -7.53
C THR A 330 -1.02 7.05 -6.72
N LEU A 331 -1.19 6.19 -5.71
CA LEU A 331 -0.08 5.68 -4.90
C LEU A 331 0.94 4.91 -5.73
N LEU A 332 0.48 4.08 -6.68
CA LEU A 332 1.36 3.33 -7.57
C LEU A 332 2.17 4.27 -8.49
N ILE A 333 1.53 5.30 -9.04
CA ILE A 333 2.18 6.30 -9.90
C ILE A 333 3.25 7.07 -9.12
N ASP A 334 2.93 7.54 -7.92
CA ASP A 334 3.83 8.36 -7.10
C ASP A 334 5.09 7.60 -6.68
N LEU A 335 4.97 6.30 -6.42
CA LEU A 335 6.10 5.47 -6.02
C LEU A 335 7.00 5.05 -7.20
N HIS A 336 6.49 5.17 -8.44
CA HIS A 336 7.17 4.68 -9.64
C HIS A 336 7.11 5.70 -10.81
N PRO A 337 7.90 6.78 -10.79
CA PRO A 337 7.78 7.90 -11.76
C PRO A 337 8.23 7.60 -13.21
N ASN A 338 8.91 6.47 -13.47
CA ASN A 338 9.35 6.04 -14.82
C ASN A 338 8.57 4.83 -15.36
N PHE A 339 7.38 4.59 -14.80
CA PHE A 339 6.70 3.31 -14.88
C PHE A 339 5.74 3.19 -16.07
N ILE A 340 5.62 1.96 -16.58
CA ILE A 340 4.54 1.54 -17.45
C ILE A 340 3.62 0.66 -16.61
N ILE A 341 2.39 1.13 -16.39
CA ILE A 341 1.46 0.46 -15.47
C ILE A 341 1.14 -0.97 -15.89
N ASP A 342 1.17 -1.22 -17.19
CA ASP A 342 0.89 -2.52 -17.81
C ASP A 342 1.83 -3.64 -17.35
N GLU A 343 3.02 -3.30 -16.83
CA GLU A 343 4.01 -4.28 -16.35
C GLU A 343 3.68 -4.83 -14.95
N TYR A 344 2.74 -4.19 -14.24
CA TYR A 344 2.49 -4.45 -12.82
C TYR A 344 1.03 -4.66 -12.49
N LEU A 345 0.11 -4.04 -13.22
CA LEU A 345 -1.32 -4.20 -13.01
C LEU A 345 -1.99 -5.05 -14.09
N ASP A 346 -2.93 -5.88 -13.65
CA ASP A 346 -3.86 -6.62 -14.49
C ASP A 346 -4.91 -5.66 -15.06
N ILE A 347 -4.64 -5.18 -16.27
CA ILE A 347 -5.48 -4.24 -17.00
C ILE A 347 -6.86 -4.84 -17.33
N GLU A 348 -7.00 -6.16 -17.46
CA GLU A 348 -8.29 -6.80 -17.75
C GLU A 348 -9.22 -6.70 -16.55
N SER A 349 -8.68 -6.97 -15.36
CA SER A 349 -9.41 -6.79 -14.10
C SER A 349 -9.77 -5.32 -13.90
N LEU A 350 -8.85 -4.39 -14.16
CA LEU A 350 -9.14 -2.96 -14.08
C LEU A 350 -10.23 -2.53 -15.06
N LEU A 351 -10.18 -2.97 -16.32
CA LEU A 351 -11.20 -2.68 -17.32
C LEU A 351 -12.58 -3.21 -16.92
N THR A 352 -12.63 -4.37 -16.26
CA THR A 352 -13.87 -4.94 -15.73
C THR A 352 -14.44 -4.07 -14.61
N ILE A 353 -13.59 -3.61 -13.70
CA ILE A 353 -13.98 -2.66 -12.64
C ILE A 353 -14.48 -1.33 -13.24
N ILE A 354 -13.80 -0.80 -14.26
CA ILE A 354 -14.23 0.40 -14.98
C ILE A 354 -15.64 0.20 -15.58
N LYS A 355 -15.90 -0.96 -16.20
CA LYS A 355 -17.22 -1.29 -16.74
C LYS A 355 -18.29 -1.39 -15.66
N ILE A 356 -17.96 -1.88 -14.45
CA ILE A 356 -18.88 -1.86 -13.30
C ILE A 356 -19.27 -0.41 -12.99
N PHE A 357 -18.29 0.50 -12.85
CA PHE A 357 -18.56 1.91 -12.56
C PHE A 357 -19.46 2.57 -13.61
N ILE A 358 -19.22 2.28 -14.89
CA ILE A 358 -20.03 2.80 -16.00
C ILE A 358 -21.45 2.23 -15.96
N THR A 359 -21.58 0.93 -15.73
CA THR A 359 -22.88 0.24 -15.74
C THR A 359 -23.76 0.66 -14.56
N THR A 360 -23.17 0.98 -13.42
CA THR A 360 -23.89 1.48 -12.25
C THR A 360 -24.46 2.89 -12.46
N ASP A 361 -23.95 3.66 -13.44
CA ASP A 361 -24.42 5.01 -13.81
C ASP A 361 -24.51 5.99 -12.62
N ASN A 362 -23.62 5.84 -11.64
CA ASN A 362 -23.56 6.71 -10.46
C ASN A 362 -22.57 7.86 -10.67
N ALA A 363 -23.05 9.10 -10.57
CA ALA A 363 -22.26 10.30 -10.87
C ALA A 363 -20.96 10.43 -10.06
N GLU A 364 -20.95 10.04 -8.79
CA GLU A 364 -19.76 10.09 -7.94
C GLU A 364 -18.72 9.06 -8.39
N ALA A 365 -19.15 7.80 -8.58
CA ALA A 365 -18.28 6.74 -9.06
C ALA A 365 -17.69 7.04 -10.45
N LEU A 366 -18.50 7.59 -11.35
CA LEU A 366 -18.07 8.01 -12.69
C LEU A 366 -17.10 9.20 -12.64
N THR A 367 -17.32 10.16 -11.75
CA THR A 367 -16.40 11.29 -11.58
C THR A 367 -15.05 10.80 -11.04
N ASN A 368 -15.05 9.91 -10.04
CA ASN A 368 -13.83 9.30 -9.51
C ASN A 368 -13.09 8.50 -10.59
N LEU A 369 -13.82 7.72 -11.40
CA LEU A 369 -13.27 7.01 -12.55
C LEU A 369 -12.57 7.97 -13.53
N LEU A 370 -13.26 9.00 -14.00
CA LEU A 370 -12.72 9.91 -15.00
C LEU A 370 -11.53 10.72 -14.46
N VAL A 371 -11.56 11.13 -13.20
CA VAL A 371 -10.41 11.77 -12.52
C VAL A 371 -9.24 10.79 -12.44
N SER A 372 -9.48 9.53 -12.09
CA SER A 372 -8.43 8.50 -12.09
C SER A 372 -7.82 8.31 -13.47
N LEU A 373 -8.64 8.29 -14.53
CA LEU A 373 -8.15 8.19 -15.90
C LEU A 373 -7.31 9.40 -16.32
N ILE A 374 -7.62 10.61 -15.85
CA ILE A 374 -6.79 11.79 -16.11
C ILE A 374 -5.34 11.61 -15.60
N GLU A 375 -5.20 10.94 -14.45
CA GLU A 375 -3.90 10.63 -13.84
C GLU A 375 -3.24 9.40 -14.48
N LEU A 376 -4.03 8.37 -14.81
CA LEU A 376 -3.57 7.07 -15.28
C LEU A 376 -3.08 7.06 -16.74
N LEU A 377 -3.82 7.71 -17.64
CA LEU A 377 -3.63 7.59 -19.09
C LEU A 377 -2.19 7.86 -19.58
N PRO A 378 -1.43 8.84 -19.03
CA PRO A 378 -0.04 9.08 -19.42
C PRO A 378 0.92 7.90 -19.17
N TYR A 379 0.55 6.98 -18.27
CA TYR A 379 1.41 5.87 -17.83
C TYR A 379 1.10 4.54 -18.54
N LEU A 380 -0.05 4.44 -19.22
CA LEU A 380 -0.41 3.28 -20.03
C LEU A 380 0.40 3.24 -21.33
N ASN A 381 0.60 2.05 -21.88
CA ASN A 381 1.25 1.88 -23.17
C ASN A 381 0.59 0.76 -24.01
N GLY A 382 1.01 0.64 -25.27
CA GLY A 382 0.67 -0.48 -26.13
C GLY A 382 -0.83 -0.81 -26.19
N ASN A 383 -1.15 -2.09 -25.98
CA ASN A 383 -2.51 -2.61 -26.08
C ASN A 383 -3.44 -2.06 -25.00
N SER A 384 -2.97 -1.88 -23.76
CA SER A 384 -3.77 -1.34 -22.66
C SER A 384 -4.25 0.07 -22.95
N ARG A 385 -3.34 0.91 -23.46
CA ARG A 385 -3.67 2.27 -23.88
C ARG A 385 -4.68 2.27 -25.03
N LYS A 386 -4.51 1.40 -26.03
CA LYS A 386 -5.50 1.21 -27.10
C LYS A 386 -6.89 0.85 -26.55
N ARG A 387 -6.96 -0.14 -25.66
CA ARG A 387 -8.22 -0.62 -25.09
C ARG A 387 -8.96 0.46 -24.31
N ILE A 388 -8.25 1.25 -23.51
CA ILE A 388 -8.87 2.32 -22.72
C ILE A 388 -9.21 3.52 -23.59
N ILE A 389 -8.26 4.04 -24.37
CA ILE A 389 -8.47 5.29 -25.12
C ILE A 389 -9.36 5.07 -26.34
N PHE A 390 -8.99 4.11 -27.19
CA PHE A 390 -9.67 3.91 -28.47
C PHE A 390 -10.94 3.11 -28.28
N ASP A 391 -10.82 1.87 -27.78
CA ASP A 391 -11.96 0.95 -27.77
C ASP A 391 -13.03 1.36 -26.73
N LEU A 392 -12.63 1.77 -25.52
CA LEU A 392 -13.56 2.12 -24.45
C LEU A 392 -14.07 3.57 -24.57
N LEU A 393 -13.18 4.56 -24.56
CA LEU A 393 -13.58 5.98 -24.47
C LEU A 393 -14.06 6.57 -25.80
N LEU A 394 -13.43 6.25 -26.93
CA LEU A 394 -13.80 6.78 -28.24
C LEU A 394 -14.86 5.93 -28.96
N GLU A 395 -14.77 4.60 -28.88
CA GLU A 395 -15.68 3.73 -29.62
C GLU A 395 -16.97 3.40 -28.85
N GLN A 396 -16.86 2.94 -27.60
CA GLN A 396 -18.02 2.44 -26.84
C GLN A 396 -18.78 3.54 -26.10
N TYR A 397 -18.08 4.36 -25.32
CA TYR A 397 -18.74 5.24 -24.33
C TYR A 397 -18.64 6.74 -24.66
N PHE A 398 -18.18 7.12 -25.85
CA PHE A 398 -17.99 8.52 -26.22
C PHE A 398 -19.26 9.35 -26.06
N ARG A 399 -20.37 8.92 -26.70
CA ARG A 399 -21.65 9.64 -26.63
C ARG A 399 -22.20 9.67 -25.20
N TYR A 400 -22.08 8.56 -24.48
CA TYR A 400 -22.56 8.42 -23.11
C TYR A 400 -21.91 9.46 -22.19
N PHE A 401 -20.57 9.54 -22.16
CA PHE A 401 -19.88 10.52 -21.32
C PHE A 401 -20.01 11.95 -21.83
N PHE A 402 -19.98 12.15 -23.16
CA PHE A 402 -20.07 13.49 -23.75
C PHE A 402 -21.44 14.14 -23.47
N MET A 403 -22.51 13.35 -23.42
CA MET A 403 -23.88 13.84 -23.18
C MET A 403 -24.39 13.49 -21.78
N HIS A 404 -23.52 13.07 -20.86
CA HIS A 404 -23.92 12.57 -19.55
C HIS A 404 -24.70 13.62 -18.75
N TRP A 405 -25.77 13.26 -18.04
CA TRP A 405 -26.62 14.23 -17.36
C TRP A 405 -25.91 15.04 -16.26
N CYS A 406 -24.86 14.48 -15.64
CA CYS A 406 -24.04 15.15 -14.64
C CYS A 406 -22.90 16.00 -15.28
N ASP A 407 -22.89 17.29 -14.97
CA ASP A 407 -21.89 18.25 -15.45
C ASP A 407 -20.45 17.87 -15.06
N SER A 408 -20.22 17.33 -13.86
CA SER A 408 -18.89 16.91 -13.41
C SER A 408 -18.33 15.77 -14.26
N VAL A 409 -19.17 14.82 -14.65
CA VAL A 409 -18.80 13.71 -15.54
C VAL A 409 -18.48 14.24 -16.94
N GLN A 410 -19.35 15.09 -17.52
CA GLN A 410 -19.07 15.73 -18.81
C GLN A 410 -17.75 16.50 -18.78
N PHE A 411 -17.54 17.30 -17.73
CA PHE A 411 -16.35 18.12 -17.58
C PHE A 411 -15.09 17.28 -17.49
N ALA A 412 -15.09 16.22 -16.66
CA ALA A 412 -13.95 15.32 -16.54
C ALA A 412 -13.66 14.60 -17.87
N PHE A 413 -14.68 14.11 -18.57
CA PHE A 413 -14.51 13.45 -19.86
C PHE A 413 -13.93 14.39 -20.93
N GLN A 414 -14.48 15.60 -21.07
CA GLN A 414 -13.94 16.60 -22.00
C GLN A 414 -12.50 17.02 -21.64
N THR A 415 -12.14 16.99 -20.35
CA THR A 415 -10.75 17.19 -19.91
C THR A 415 -9.85 16.09 -20.45
N ILE A 416 -10.28 14.83 -20.39
CA ILE A 416 -9.54 13.71 -20.98
C ILE A 416 -9.33 13.92 -22.48
N LEU A 417 -10.41 14.23 -23.22
CA LEU A 417 -10.36 14.43 -24.67
C LEU A 417 -9.34 15.50 -25.09
N LEU A 418 -9.24 16.60 -24.34
CA LEU A 418 -8.37 17.72 -24.67
C LEU A 418 -6.94 17.58 -24.12
N TYR A 419 -6.76 17.00 -22.92
CA TYR A 419 -5.49 17.06 -22.19
C TYR A 419 -4.79 15.71 -22.00
N ARG A 420 -5.49 14.57 -22.20
CA ARG A 420 -4.96 13.24 -21.83
C ARG A 420 -5.17 12.14 -22.86
N ILE A 421 -5.94 12.40 -23.93
CA ILE A 421 -6.17 11.40 -24.97
C ILE A 421 -4.90 11.09 -25.78
N THR A 422 -3.96 12.05 -25.84
CA THR A 422 -2.63 11.91 -26.46
C THR A 422 -1.52 12.10 -25.43
N LEU A 423 -0.32 11.58 -25.72
CA LEU A 423 0.87 11.75 -24.88
C LEU A 423 1.44 13.17 -24.94
N ALA A 424 1.21 13.86 -26.06
CA ALA A 424 1.61 15.25 -26.27
C ALA A 424 0.38 16.15 -26.50
N ARG A 425 0.62 17.41 -26.89
CA ARG A 425 -0.45 18.33 -27.25
C ARG A 425 -1.20 17.83 -28.50
N PHE A 426 -2.48 17.46 -28.35
CA PHE A 426 -3.26 16.84 -29.44
C PHE A 426 -3.39 17.74 -30.67
N SER A 427 -3.34 19.07 -30.50
CA SER A 427 -3.41 20.05 -31.59
C SER A 427 -2.09 20.26 -32.34
N LYS A 428 -0.98 19.64 -31.90
CA LYS A 428 0.37 19.86 -32.45
C LYS A 428 1.17 18.55 -32.58
N LEU A 429 0.52 17.45 -32.94
CA LEU A 429 1.22 16.17 -33.18
C LEU A 429 2.22 16.25 -34.34
N ASP A 430 2.04 17.18 -35.27
CA ASP A 430 2.95 17.41 -36.40
C ASP A 430 4.16 18.30 -36.04
N SER A 431 4.15 18.91 -34.85
CA SER A 431 5.19 19.85 -34.39
C SER A 431 5.51 19.62 -32.91
N LEU A 432 6.10 18.45 -32.66
CA LEU A 432 6.45 18.00 -31.33
C LEU A 432 7.73 18.68 -30.83
N HIS A 433 7.72 19.07 -29.56
CA HIS A 433 8.91 19.52 -28.86
C HIS A 433 9.90 18.34 -28.68
N PRO A 434 11.24 18.55 -28.61
CA PRO A 434 12.21 17.47 -28.42
C PRO A 434 11.91 16.52 -27.25
N LYS A 435 11.42 17.04 -26.12
CA LYS A 435 10.97 16.22 -24.98
C LYS A 435 9.75 15.35 -25.29
N GLU A 436 8.80 15.85 -26.08
CA GLU A 436 7.64 15.06 -26.53
C GLU A 436 8.08 13.97 -27.50
N LEU A 437 9.00 14.27 -28.43
CA LEU A 437 9.61 13.28 -29.32
C LEU A 437 10.34 12.16 -28.55
N GLN A 438 11.08 12.53 -27.50
CA GLN A 438 11.75 11.56 -26.63
C GLN A 438 10.73 10.66 -25.91
N LEU A 439 9.62 11.23 -25.40
CA LEU A 439 8.54 10.47 -24.79
C LEU A 439 7.88 9.50 -25.77
N TYR A 440 7.56 9.94 -26.99
CA TYR A 440 7.00 9.03 -28.00
C TYR A 440 7.98 7.90 -28.34
N SER A 441 9.25 8.24 -28.52
CA SER A 441 10.31 7.27 -28.85
C SER A 441 10.46 6.22 -27.75
N SER A 442 10.43 6.62 -26.48
CA SER A 442 10.53 5.67 -25.34
C SER A 442 9.30 4.78 -25.18
N ARG A 443 8.15 5.21 -25.70
CA ARG A 443 6.87 4.48 -25.64
C ARG A 443 6.66 3.52 -26.82
N CYS A 444 7.43 3.62 -27.89
CA CYS A 444 7.35 2.67 -29.00
C CYS A 444 7.71 1.24 -28.54
N ARG A 445 7.03 0.25 -29.13
CA ARG A 445 7.23 -1.18 -28.90
C ARG A 445 7.17 -1.92 -30.25
N VAL A 446 7.59 -3.18 -30.27
CA VAL A 446 7.42 -4.04 -31.46
C VAL A 446 5.93 -4.06 -31.83
N ASN A 447 5.61 -3.69 -33.07
CA ASN A 447 4.23 -3.55 -33.60
C ASN A 447 3.35 -2.45 -32.97
N TYR A 448 3.93 -1.50 -32.23
CA TYR A 448 3.19 -0.37 -31.68
C TYR A 448 3.99 0.93 -31.79
N ASN A 449 3.53 1.84 -32.65
CA ASN A 449 4.07 3.18 -32.79
C ASN A 449 3.13 4.17 -32.09
N SER A 450 3.61 4.74 -30.98
CA SER A 450 2.80 5.62 -30.12
C SER A 450 2.32 6.89 -30.83
N LEU A 451 3.13 7.49 -31.71
CA LEU A 451 2.76 8.71 -32.42
C LEU A 451 1.71 8.44 -33.50
N SER A 452 1.91 7.39 -34.30
CA SER A 452 0.93 6.96 -35.30
C SER A 452 -0.41 6.61 -34.66
N PHE A 453 -0.39 5.94 -33.50
CA PHE A 453 -1.60 5.67 -32.73
C PHE A 453 -2.29 6.98 -32.28
N ASP A 454 -1.54 7.97 -31.77
CA ASP A 454 -2.12 9.25 -31.35
C ASP A 454 -2.72 10.05 -32.51
N CYS A 455 -2.08 10.04 -33.68
CA CYS A 455 -2.66 10.63 -34.89
C CYS A 455 -4.00 9.96 -35.25
N ASN A 456 -4.09 8.63 -35.14
CA ASN A 456 -5.34 7.89 -35.37
C ASN A 456 -6.40 8.22 -34.31
N VAL A 457 -6.02 8.35 -33.04
CA VAL A 457 -6.90 8.76 -31.94
C VAL A 457 -7.48 10.15 -32.20
N VAL A 458 -6.65 11.12 -32.63
CA VAL A 458 -7.12 12.49 -32.95
C VAL A 458 -8.05 12.49 -34.15
N LYS A 459 -7.72 11.74 -35.21
CA LYS A 459 -8.62 11.56 -36.36
C LYS A 459 -9.98 11.03 -35.91
N ARG A 460 -9.98 9.96 -35.10
CA ARG A 460 -11.22 9.34 -34.63
C ARG A 460 -12.02 10.24 -33.71
N LEU A 461 -11.37 10.99 -32.82
CA LEU A 461 -12.02 12.00 -31.99
C LEU A 461 -12.75 13.04 -32.85
N ASN A 462 -12.11 13.56 -33.90
CA ASN A 462 -12.74 14.53 -34.79
C ASN A 462 -13.95 13.92 -35.51
N GLU A 463 -13.85 12.68 -36.01
CA GLU A 463 -14.98 11.96 -36.62
C GLU A 463 -16.17 11.83 -35.64
N ARG A 464 -15.89 11.50 -34.37
CA ARG A 464 -16.93 11.41 -33.32
C ARG A 464 -17.59 12.76 -33.04
N ILE A 465 -16.82 13.84 -33.02
CA ILE A 465 -17.35 15.21 -32.83
C ILE A 465 -18.20 15.64 -34.04
N GLU A 466 -17.76 15.38 -35.27
CA GLU A 466 -18.54 15.70 -36.47
C GLU A 466 -19.85 14.90 -36.53
N LEU A 467 -19.81 13.60 -36.20
CA LEU A 467 -21.02 12.79 -36.08
C LEU A 467 -22.02 13.39 -35.09
N LEU A 468 -21.55 13.87 -33.93
CA LEU A 468 -22.42 14.53 -32.96
C LEU A 468 -22.98 15.86 -33.49
N LYS A 469 -22.20 16.64 -34.24
CA LYS A 469 -22.70 17.87 -34.89
C LYS A 469 -23.78 17.54 -35.93
N ASP A 470 -23.60 16.47 -36.69
CA ASP A 470 -24.58 16.04 -37.69
C ASP A 470 -25.87 15.55 -37.02
N ILE A 471 -25.77 14.73 -35.96
CA ILE A 471 -26.92 14.33 -35.16
C ILE A 471 -27.67 15.57 -34.64
N LEU A 472 -26.95 16.58 -34.13
CA LEU A 472 -27.55 17.80 -33.58
C LEU A 472 -28.39 18.58 -34.62
N LYS A 473 -28.01 18.55 -35.91
CA LYS A 473 -28.78 19.20 -36.99
C LYS A 473 -30.13 18.52 -37.25
N HIS A 474 -30.26 17.25 -36.89
CA HIS A 474 -31.45 16.43 -37.16
C HIS A 474 -32.36 16.24 -35.95
N LEU A 475 -31.95 16.67 -34.76
CA LEU A 475 -32.77 16.61 -33.56
C LEU A 475 -33.74 17.80 -33.48
N GLU A 476 -34.95 17.55 -32.97
CA GLU A 476 -35.92 18.61 -32.72
C GLU A 476 -35.46 19.55 -31.59
N LEU A 477 -35.75 20.85 -31.72
CA LEU A 477 -35.29 21.88 -30.77
C LEU A 477 -35.75 21.62 -29.31
N ASN A 478 -36.88 20.93 -29.14
CA ASN A 478 -37.47 20.62 -27.83
C ASN A 478 -37.06 19.24 -27.28
N ASP A 479 -36.31 18.43 -28.04
CA ASP A 479 -35.82 17.13 -27.56
C ASP A 479 -34.79 17.34 -26.42
N LYS A 480 -34.94 16.59 -25.32
CA LYS A 480 -33.97 16.59 -24.22
C LYS A 480 -32.54 16.30 -24.71
N ASN A 481 -32.39 15.40 -25.69
CA ASN A 481 -31.11 15.09 -26.32
C ASN A 481 -30.54 16.28 -27.10
N PHE A 482 -31.39 17.08 -27.76
CA PHE A 482 -30.95 18.30 -28.44
C PHE A 482 -30.39 19.29 -27.42
N ILE A 483 -31.12 19.53 -26.33
CA ILE A 483 -30.71 20.46 -25.27
C ILE A 483 -29.38 20.03 -24.64
N LEU A 484 -29.26 18.75 -24.25
CA LEU A 484 -28.04 18.20 -23.65
C LEU A 484 -26.85 18.25 -24.61
N LEU A 485 -27.04 17.81 -25.86
CA LEU A 485 -25.96 17.78 -26.85
C LEU A 485 -25.50 19.19 -27.24
N LYS A 486 -26.44 20.11 -27.47
CA LYS A 486 -26.14 21.52 -27.77
C LYS A 486 -25.33 22.15 -26.64
N ARG A 487 -25.75 21.97 -25.39
CA ARG A 487 -25.05 22.46 -24.21
C ARG A 487 -23.64 21.88 -24.12
N SER A 488 -23.50 20.55 -24.18
CA SER A 488 -22.18 19.90 -24.09
C SER A 488 -21.24 20.33 -25.21
N MET A 489 -21.74 20.46 -26.44
CA MET A 489 -20.96 20.92 -27.60
C MET A 489 -20.50 22.38 -27.43
N LEU A 490 -21.34 23.27 -26.90
CA LEU A 490 -20.96 24.65 -26.58
C LEU A 490 -19.82 24.69 -25.56
N ILE A 491 -19.94 23.93 -24.47
CA ILE A 491 -18.91 23.84 -23.42
C ILE A 491 -17.60 23.29 -24.01
N PHE A 492 -17.67 22.18 -24.76
CA PHE A 492 -16.49 21.57 -25.38
C PHE A 492 -15.78 22.56 -26.32
N ASN A 493 -16.52 23.29 -27.17
CA ASN A 493 -15.94 24.27 -28.08
C ASN A 493 -15.26 25.43 -27.33
N LYS A 494 -15.87 25.93 -26.25
CA LYS A 494 -15.25 26.96 -25.39
C LYS A 494 -13.92 26.46 -24.82
N ARG A 495 -13.93 25.27 -24.22
CA ARG A 495 -12.75 24.65 -23.61
C ARG A 495 -11.65 24.30 -24.62
N ARG A 496 -12.03 23.87 -25.82
CA ARG A 496 -11.08 23.62 -26.92
C ARG A 496 -10.36 24.90 -27.32
N LYS A 497 -11.07 26.03 -27.44
CA LYS A 497 -10.44 27.34 -27.70
C LYS A 497 -9.45 27.74 -26.59
N GLU A 498 -9.85 27.57 -25.33
CA GLU A 498 -8.99 27.83 -24.17
C GLU A 498 -7.74 26.95 -24.19
N TYR A 499 -7.91 25.65 -24.46
CA TYR A 499 -6.80 24.71 -24.63
C TYR A 499 -5.85 25.15 -25.73
N GLU A 500 -6.37 25.51 -26.92
CA GLU A 500 -5.56 25.92 -28.05
C GLU A 500 -4.74 27.19 -27.73
N LEU A 501 -5.36 28.17 -27.06
CA LEU A 501 -4.68 29.38 -26.56
C LEU A 501 -3.56 29.04 -25.57
N ASN A 502 -3.82 28.15 -24.61
CA ASN A 502 -2.84 27.74 -23.60
C ASN A 502 -1.71 26.89 -24.21
N SER A 503 -2.01 26.04 -25.18
CA SER A 503 -1.03 25.20 -25.88
C SER A 503 -0.02 26.02 -26.70
N LYS A 504 -0.40 27.23 -27.13
CA LYS A 504 0.49 28.18 -27.82
C LYS A 504 1.48 28.85 -26.86
N LYS A 505 1.10 29.07 -25.59
CA LYS A 505 1.94 29.69 -24.56
C LYS A 505 2.98 28.71 -23.97
N TYR A 506 2.81 27.40 -24.18
CA TYR A 506 3.70 26.37 -23.64
C TYR A 506 4.93 26.14 -24.53
N ILE A 507 6.09 26.59 -24.04
CA ILE A 507 7.40 26.47 -24.71
C ILE A 507 8.20 25.24 -24.21
N GLY A 508 7.92 24.73 -23.01
CA GLY A 508 8.81 23.78 -22.30
C GLY A 508 8.59 22.27 -22.49
N GLY A 509 7.71 21.84 -23.42
CA GLY A 509 7.48 20.42 -23.72
C GLY A 509 6.72 19.60 -22.66
N ALA A 510 6.15 20.24 -21.62
CA ALA A 510 5.23 19.59 -20.70
C ALA A 510 3.78 19.74 -21.20
N LEU A 511 2.92 18.74 -20.97
CA LEU A 511 1.48 18.86 -21.19
C LEU A 511 0.96 20.12 -20.46
N PRO A 512 0.02 20.88 -21.05
CA PRO A 512 -0.54 22.04 -20.38
C PRO A 512 -1.08 21.64 -18.99
N LYS A 513 -0.71 22.41 -17.95
CA LYS A 513 -1.25 22.21 -16.59
C LYS A 513 -2.78 22.20 -16.67
N ILE A 514 -3.39 21.15 -16.12
CA ILE A 514 -4.85 21.08 -16.00
C ILE A 514 -5.26 22.11 -14.94
N SER A 515 -5.94 23.16 -15.36
CA SER A 515 -6.62 24.05 -14.43
C SER A 515 -7.96 23.40 -14.05
N PHE A 516 -7.99 22.68 -12.93
CA PHE A 516 -9.26 22.28 -12.30
C PHE A 516 -9.88 23.49 -11.61
N PHE A 517 -10.25 24.53 -12.37
CA PHE A 517 -11.08 25.60 -11.83
C PHE A 517 -12.53 25.32 -12.20
N ARG A 518 -13.37 25.31 -11.17
CA ARG A 518 -14.82 25.48 -11.29
C ARG A 518 -15.08 26.61 -12.28
N PRO A 519 -16.11 26.54 -13.13
CA PRO A 519 -16.53 27.73 -13.86
C PRO A 519 -16.76 28.82 -12.82
N GLU A 520 -15.96 29.88 -12.88
CA GLU A 520 -16.29 31.14 -12.24
C GLU A 520 -17.70 31.47 -12.72
N SER A 521 -18.65 31.45 -11.77
CA SER A 521 -19.97 32.06 -11.85
C SER A 521 -20.62 32.08 -13.24
N LEU A 522 -21.48 31.09 -13.51
CA LEU A 522 -22.73 31.40 -14.18
C LEU A 522 -23.67 31.99 -13.10
N GLU A 523 -23.43 33.25 -12.76
CA GLU A 523 -24.52 34.16 -12.39
C GLU A 523 -25.19 34.65 -13.68
#